data_AF-A0A097A579-F1
#
_entry.id   AF-A0A097A579-F1
#
_cell.length_a   1.000
_cell.length_b   1.000
_cell.length_c   1.000
_cell.angle_alpha   90.00
_cell.angle_beta   90.00
_cell.angle_gamma   90.00
#
_symmetry.space_group_name_H-M   'P 1'
#
loop_
_entity.id
_entity.type
_entity.pdbx_description
1 polymer ?
#
loop_
_entity_poly.entity_id
_entity_poly.type
_entity_poly.pdbx_seq_one_letter_code
_entity_poly.pdbx_strand_id
1 'polypeptide(L)'
;RHGNKGVISRILPEEDMPYMSDGAPVDIVLNPLGVPSRMNIGQILETHLGWAARGLGDQVEVLLRQQRKATAAELRTKLTEVYGDARIGKQIAEASDETIFGLAQRVRKGIHMATAVFDGAKEDEIRSELDRARLSLTGQTVLFDGRTGEPFDHEVTVGILYMLKLHHLADDKIHARSIGPYSLVTQQPLGGKAQFGGQRL
;
A
#
# COMPACT_ATOMS: atom_id res chain seq x y z
N ARG A 1 3.72 4.18 7.04
CA ARG A 1 3.37 4.32 8.50
C ARG A 1 3.82 5.65 9.15
N HIS A 2 3.60 6.80 8.50
CA HIS A 2 4.36 8.05 8.75
C HIS A 2 3.56 9.13 9.47
N GLY A 3 2.74 8.73 10.45
CA GLY A 3 1.88 9.65 11.19
C GLY A 3 0.72 10.26 10.39
N ASN A 4 0.56 9.88 9.11
CA ASN A 4 -0.57 10.23 8.28
C ASN A 4 -1.82 9.47 8.77
N LYS A 5 -2.86 10.21 9.15
CA LYS A 5 -4.16 9.67 9.57
C LYS A 5 -5.25 10.32 8.72
N GLY A 6 -6.26 9.54 8.39
CA GLY A 6 -7.43 9.98 7.64
C GLY A 6 -8.67 9.24 8.12
N VAL A 7 -9.84 9.79 7.78
CA VAL A 7 -11.13 9.14 7.92
C VAL A 7 -11.60 8.80 6.51
N ILE A 8 -12.11 7.59 6.31
CA ILE A 8 -12.70 7.20 5.02
C ILE A 8 -13.94 8.06 4.79
N SER A 9 -13.94 8.86 3.73
CA SER A 9 -15.02 9.81 3.42
C SER A 9 -16.04 9.24 2.45
N ARG A 10 -15.61 8.43 1.49
CA ARG A 10 -16.44 7.80 0.46
C ARG A 10 -15.85 6.47 0.04
N ILE A 11 -16.72 5.51 -0.26
CA ILE A 11 -16.39 4.26 -0.94
C ILE A 11 -16.96 4.40 -2.34
N LEU A 12 -16.11 4.32 -3.35
CA LEU A 12 -16.50 4.41 -4.75
C LEU A 12 -16.58 3.01 -5.36
N PRO A 13 -17.44 2.79 -6.37
CA PRO A 13 -17.35 1.64 -7.26
C PRO A 13 -15.98 1.59 -7.96
N GLU A 14 -15.55 0.41 -8.39
CA GLU A 14 -14.24 0.20 -9.02
C GLU A 14 -14.14 0.94 -10.36
N GLU A 15 -15.24 0.99 -11.12
CA GLU A 15 -15.36 1.69 -12.39
C GLU A 15 -15.20 3.22 -12.29
N ASP A 16 -15.45 3.78 -11.11
CA ASP A 16 -15.31 5.22 -10.84
C ASP A 16 -13.88 5.60 -10.42
N MET A 17 -13.02 4.62 -10.12
CA MET A 17 -11.68 4.86 -9.62
C MET A 17 -10.72 5.21 -10.76
N PRO A 18 -9.74 6.10 -10.52
CA PRO A 18 -8.64 6.30 -11.46
C PRO A 18 -7.94 4.98 -11.79
N TYR A 19 -7.57 4.78 -13.06
CA TYR A 19 -6.89 3.58 -13.50
C TYR A 19 -5.61 3.88 -14.27
N MET A 20 -4.68 2.92 -14.23
CA MET A 20 -3.40 2.98 -14.93
C MET A 20 -3.55 2.58 -16.40
N SER A 21 -2.52 2.81 -17.22
CA SER A 21 -2.53 2.45 -18.66
C SER A 21 -2.77 0.96 -18.96
N ASP A 22 -2.54 0.07 -17.99
CA ASP A 22 -2.82 -1.37 -18.07
C ASP A 22 -4.27 -1.72 -17.71
N GLY A 23 -5.09 -0.73 -17.36
CA GLY A 23 -6.49 -0.87 -16.95
C GLY A 23 -6.68 -1.17 -15.46
N ALA A 24 -5.60 -1.32 -14.68
CA ALA A 24 -5.72 -1.61 -13.26
C ALA A 24 -6.16 -0.36 -12.48
N PRO A 25 -7.27 -0.43 -11.70
CA PRO A 25 -7.73 0.69 -10.89
C PRO A 25 -6.88 0.85 -9.62
N VAL A 26 -6.84 2.08 -9.10
CA VAL A 26 -6.21 2.37 -7.80
C VAL A 26 -7.17 2.03 -6.65
N ASP A 27 -6.63 1.54 -5.53
CA ASP A 27 -7.45 1.18 -4.36
C ASP A 27 -7.80 2.37 -3.47
N ILE A 28 -6.87 3.32 -3.28
CA ILE A 28 -6.98 4.43 -2.33
C ILE A 28 -6.41 5.70 -2.95
N VAL A 29 -7.18 6.79 -2.90
CA VAL A 29 -6.73 8.13 -3.29
C VAL A 29 -6.38 8.94 -2.05
N LEU A 30 -5.16 9.47 -2.00
CA LEU A 30 -4.67 10.32 -0.91
C LEU A 30 -4.45 11.75 -1.38
N ASN A 31 -4.73 12.73 -0.51
CA ASN A 31 -4.50 14.14 -0.82
C ASN A 31 -3.00 14.49 -0.70
N PRO A 32 -2.34 14.98 -1.78
CA PRO A 32 -0.91 15.30 -1.77
C PRO A 32 -0.56 16.47 -0.84
N LEU A 33 -1.49 17.39 -0.55
CA LEU A 33 -1.23 18.57 0.30
C LEU A 33 -0.87 18.20 1.76
N GLY A 34 -1.23 16.98 2.18
CA GLY A 34 -0.91 16.47 3.51
C GLY A 34 0.57 16.12 3.70
N VAL A 35 1.36 16.02 2.62
CA VAL A 35 2.77 15.63 2.68
C VAL A 35 3.70 16.82 2.96
N PRO A 36 3.66 17.93 2.18
CA PRO A 36 4.57 19.06 2.40
C PRO A 36 4.35 19.71 3.77
N SER A 37 3.09 19.86 4.18
CA SER A 37 2.71 20.51 5.44
C SER A 37 3.16 19.76 6.69
N ARG A 38 3.33 18.44 6.61
CA ARG A 38 3.73 17.57 7.73
C ARG A 38 5.16 17.07 7.64
N MET A 39 5.88 17.43 6.57
CA MET A 39 7.26 17.01 6.28
C MET A 39 7.49 15.49 6.39
N ASN A 40 6.46 14.69 6.10
CA ASN A 40 6.54 13.23 6.17
C ASN A 40 6.83 12.60 4.80
N ILE A 41 7.97 13.00 4.23
CA ILE A 41 8.45 12.57 2.90
C ILE A 41 8.63 11.05 2.80
N GLY A 42 8.94 10.39 3.93
CA GLY A 42 9.10 8.93 3.98
C GLY A 42 7.92 8.14 3.42
N GLN A 43 6.69 8.68 3.43
CA GLN A 43 5.54 8.01 2.82
C GLN A 43 5.64 7.95 1.28
N ILE A 44 6.26 8.94 0.65
CA ILE A 44 6.48 8.96 -0.80
C ILE A 44 7.55 7.92 -1.15
N LEU A 45 8.65 7.89 -0.38
CA LEU A 45 9.70 6.89 -0.53
C LEU A 45 9.16 5.46 -0.32
N GLU A 46 8.30 5.24 0.69
CA GLU A 46 7.59 3.97 0.91
C GLU A 46 6.73 3.61 -0.29
N THR A 47 6.00 4.58 -0.85
CA THR A 47 5.12 4.38 -2.02
C THR A 47 5.91 3.93 -3.25
N HIS A 48 7.03 4.60 -3.55
CA HIS A 48 7.90 4.27 -4.68
C HIS A 48 8.57 2.90 -4.52
N LEU A 49 9.17 2.65 -3.36
CA LEU A 49 9.81 1.35 -3.08
C LEU A 49 8.79 0.21 -3.08
N GLY A 50 7.59 0.45 -2.53
CA GLY A 50 6.49 -0.49 -2.56
C GLY A 50 6.01 -0.79 -3.97
N TRP A 51 6.02 0.20 -4.86
CA TRP A 51 5.68 0.00 -6.27
C TRP A 51 6.71 -0.87 -6.99
N ALA A 52 8.01 -0.57 -6.80
CA ALA A 52 9.09 -1.40 -7.32
C ALA A 52 8.99 -2.85 -6.81
N ALA A 53 8.75 -3.03 -5.51
CA ALA A 53 8.57 -4.32 -4.88
C ALA A 53 7.41 -5.12 -5.49
N ARG A 54 6.29 -4.46 -5.80
CA ARG A 54 5.15 -5.07 -6.49
C ARG A 54 5.49 -5.43 -7.92
N GLY A 55 6.08 -4.51 -8.70
CA GLY A 55 6.45 -4.74 -10.09
C GLY A 55 7.43 -5.91 -10.28
N LEU A 56 8.42 -6.03 -9.39
CA LEU A 56 9.32 -7.19 -9.38
C LEU A 56 8.57 -8.50 -9.06
N GLY A 57 7.55 -8.44 -8.19
CA GLY A 57 6.68 -9.58 -7.89
C GLY A 57 5.81 -9.99 -9.07
N ASP A 58 5.26 -9.01 -9.79
CA ASP A 58 4.47 -9.24 -11.00
C ASP A 58 5.32 -9.91 -12.10
N GLN A 59 6.61 -9.59 -12.21
CA GLN A 59 7.53 -10.30 -13.11
C GLN A 59 7.67 -11.80 -12.75
N VAL A 60 7.71 -12.12 -11.46
CA VAL A 60 7.72 -13.52 -10.98
C VAL A 60 6.36 -14.18 -11.25
N GLU A 61 5.26 -13.46 -11.08
CA GLU A 61 3.92 -13.98 -11.38
C GLU A 61 3.74 -14.31 -12.86
N VAL A 62 4.25 -13.47 -13.77
CA VAL A 62 4.23 -13.73 -15.21
C VAL A 62 4.93 -15.05 -15.54
N LEU A 63 6.10 -15.30 -14.95
CA LEU A 63 6.81 -16.57 -15.13
C LEU A 63 6.02 -17.77 -14.56
N LEU A 64 5.42 -17.60 -13.38
CA LEU A 64 4.60 -18.67 -12.78
C LEU A 64 3.36 -19.01 -13.60
N ARG A 65 2.68 -18.01 -14.17
CA ARG A 65 1.47 -18.21 -14.99
C ARG A 65 1.76 -18.93 -16.31
N GLN A 66 2.99 -18.86 -16.80
CA GLN A 66 3.44 -19.62 -17.96
C GLN A 66 3.62 -21.14 -17.69
N GLN A 67 3.09 -21.65 -16.56
CA GLN A 67 2.94 -23.01 -15.99
C GLN A 67 3.37 -24.26 -16.80
N ARG A 68 3.36 -24.24 -18.13
CA ARG A 68 3.80 -25.35 -18.99
C ARG A 68 5.27 -25.30 -19.41
N LYS A 69 5.99 -24.18 -19.22
CA LYS A 69 7.40 -24.04 -19.66
C LYS A 69 8.37 -23.44 -18.64
N ALA A 70 7.87 -22.81 -17.57
CA ALA A 70 8.73 -22.20 -16.58
C ALA A 70 9.60 -23.27 -15.90
N THR A 71 10.86 -23.35 -16.32
CA THR A 71 11.78 -24.34 -15.77
C THR A 71 12.21 -23.85 -14.39
N ALA A 72 12.39 -24.76 -13.41
CA ALA A 72 12.88 -24.37 -12.08
C ALA A 72 14.18 -23.54 -12.17
N ALA A 73 14.99 -23.78 -13.20
CA ALA A 73 16.16 -22.98 -13.56
C ALA A 73 15.83 -21.50 -13.85
N GLU A 74 14.79 -21.20 -14.63
CA GLU A 74 14.39 -19.83 -14.97
C GLU A 74 13.90 -19.07 -13.74
N LEU A 75 13.13 -19.74 -12.87
CA LEU A 75 12.71 -19.16 -11.59
C LEU A 75 13.90 -18.88 -10.68
N ARG A 76 14.89 -19.78 -10.61
CA ARG A 76 16.12 -19.56 -9.84
C ARG A 76 16.92 -18.38 -10.38
N THR A 77 17.10 -18.28 -11.69
CA THR A 77 17.76 -17.13 -12.31
C THR A 77 17.02 -15.84 -11.96
N LYS A 78 15.69 -15.82 -12.12
CA LYS A 78 14.91 -14.61 -11.84
C LYS A 78 14.92 -14.23 -10.37
N LEU A 79 14.76 -15.19 -9.45
CA LEU A 79 14.80 -14.91 -8.02
C LEU A 79 16.20 -14.43 -7.59
N THR A 80 17.26 -15.01 -8.16
CA THR A 80 18.64 -14.56 -7.89
C THR A 80 18.86 -13.13 -8.38
N GLU A 81 18.37 -12.80 -9.59
CA GLU A 81 18.39 -11.45 -10.14
C GLU A 81 17.60 -10.48 -9.25
N VAL A 82 16.40 -10.86 -8.79
CA VAL A 82 15.51 -10.06 -7.94
C VAL A 82 16.14 -9.75 -6.59
N TYR A 83 16.71 -10.75 -5.90
CA TYR A 83 17.25 -10.54 -4.55
C TYR A 83 18.62 -9.85 -4.56
N GLY A 84 19.45 -10.03 -5.59
CA GLY A 84 20.72 -9.30 -5.77
C GLY A 84 21.81 -9.53 -4.70
N ASP A 85 21.50 -10.24 -3.62
CA ASP A 85 22.39 -10.53 -2.50
C ASP A 85 23.10 -11.88 -2.71
N ALA A 86 24.43 -11.87 -2.65
CA ALA A 86 25.26 -13.07 -2.81
C ALA A 86 24.93 -14.18 -1.80
N ARG A 87 24.52 -13.84 -0.57
CA ARG A 87 24.13 -14.82 0.46
C ARG A 87 22.80 -15.48 0.10
N ILE A 88 21.82 -14.68 -0.31
CA ILE A 88 20.50 -15.20 -0.72
C ILE A 88 20.64 -16.00 -2.02
N GLY A 89 21.46 -15.54 -2.96
CA GLY A 89 21.75 -16.26 -4.20
C GLY A 89 22.32 -17.66 -3.97
N LYS A 90 23.23 -17.83 -2.99
CA LYS A 90 23.72 -19.16 -2.59
C LYS A 90 22.60 -20.06 -2.05
N GLN A 91 21.75 -19.53 -1.18
CA GLN A 91 20.61 -20.27 -0.64
C GLN A 91 19.60 -20.66 -1.74
N ILE A 92 19.36 -19.77 -2.71
CA ILE A 92 18.51 -20.05 -3.88
C ILE A 92 19.15 -21.12 -4.77
N ALA A 93 20.47 -21.13 -4.93
CA ALA A 93 21.16 -22.14 -5.71
C ALA A 93 21.09 -23.53 -5.06
N GLU A 94 21.24 -23.60 -3.74
CA GLU A 94 21.23 -24.85 -2.95
C GLU A 94 19.83 -25.39 -2.64
N ALA A 95 18.78 -24.57 -2.74
CA ALA A 95 17.41 -24.98 -2.43
C ALA A 95 16.86 -26.07 -3.36
N SER A 96 15.86 -26.85 -2.92
CA SER A 96 15.14 -27.79 -3.79
C SER A 96 14.18 -27.09 -4.75
N ASP A 97 13.84 -27.72 -5.87
CA ASP A 97 12.89 -27.16 -6.85
C ASP A 97 11.53 -26.87 -6.21
N GLU A 98 11.04 -27.76 -5.35
CA GLU A 98 9.80 -27.55 -4.58
C GLU A 98 9.86 -26.27 -3.72
N THR A 99 11.00 -26.02 -3.08
CA THR A 99 11.21 -24.81 -2.27
C THR A 99 11.20 -23.56 -3.13
N ILE A 100 11.79 -23.60 -4.32
CA ILE A 100 11.80 -22.48 -5.27
C ILE A 100 10.37 -22.16 -5.75
N PHE A 101 9.59 -23.18 -6.10
CA PHE A 101 8.18 -22.97 -6.46
C PHE A 101 7.38 -22.41 -5.28
N GLY A 102 7.59 -22.94 -4.08
CA GLY A 102 6.95 -22.42 -2.87
C GLY A 102 7.32 -20.96 -2.57
N LEU A 103 8.59 -20.59 -2.76
CA LEU A 103 9.06 -19.21 -2.62
C LEU A 103 8.44 -18.30 -3.67
N ALA A 104 8.49 -18.69 -4.94
CA ALA A 104 7.90 -17.94 -6.04
C ALA A 104 6.41 -17.68 -5.81
N GLN A 105 5.65 -18.70 -5.36
CA GLN A 105 4.23 -18.55 -5.01
C GLN A 105 3.98 -17.54 -3.88
N ARG A 106 4.91 -17.43 -2.91
CA ARG A 106 4.81 -16.45 -1.81
C ARG A 106 5.08 -15.02 -2.27
N VAL A 107 6.05 -14.83 -3.16
CA VAL A 107 6.51 -13.49 -3.58
C VAL A 107 5.81 -12.95 -4.83
N ARG A 108 4.92 -13.73 -5.46
CA ARG A 108 4.17 -13.32 -6.67
C ARG A 108 3.38 -12.00 -6.52
N LYS A 109 2.92 -11.69 -5.29
CA LYS A 109 2.15 -10.47 -5.00
C LYS A 109 3.03 -9.25 -4.69
N GLY A 110 4.34 -9.41 -4.72
CA GLY A 110 5.31 -8.41 -4.33
C GLY A 110 6.43 -9.02 -3.49
N ILE A 111 7.64 -8.54 -3.71
CA ILE A 111 8.81 -8.96 -2.92
C ILE A 111 8.86 -8.17 -1.62
N HIS A 112 9.23 -8.86 -0.54
CA HIS A 112 9.38 -8.22 0.75
C HIS A 112 10.70 -7.45 0.77
N MET A 113 10.60 -6.12 0.88
CA MET A 113 11.75 -5.23 1.03
C MET A 113 11.98 -4.90 2.50
N ALA A 114 13.24 -4.76 2.90
CA ALA A 114 13.62 -4.32 4.23
C ALA A 114 14.48 -3.06 4.12
N THR A 115 14.10 -2.03 4.86
CA THR A 115 14.86 -0.77 5.00
C THR A 115 15.08 -0.53 6.50
N ALA A 116 16.34 -0.37 6.91
CA ALA A 116 16.64 -0.05 8.30
C ALA A 116 16.25 1.39 8.63
N VAL A 117 16.09 1.71 9.92
CA VAL A 117 15.59 3.02 10.37
C VAL A 117 16.58 4.15 10.09
N PHE A 118 17.88 3.87 10.17
CA PHE A 118 18.95 4.86 10.01
C PHE A 118 19.97 4.51 8.91
N ASP A 119 19.79 3.36 8.26
CA ASP A 119 20.60 2.87 7.15
C ASP A 119 19.66 2.30 6.09
N GLY A 120 18.72 3.15 5.66
CA GLY A 120 17.63 2.78 4.77
C GLY A 120 18.01 2.89 3.31
N ALA A 121 17.11 2.38 2.46
CA ALA A 121 17.25 2.50 1.01
C ALA A 121 17.33 3.98 0.59
N LYS A 122 18.38 4.32 -0.16
CA LYS A 122 18.59 5.66 -0.70
C LYS A 122 17.71 5.90 -1.93
N GLU A 123 17.53 7.17 -2.29
CA GLU A 123 16.71 7.52 -3.45
C GLU A 123 17.23 6.89 -4.76
N ASP A 124 18.55 6.90 -4.97
CA ASP A 124 19.17 6.29 -6.15
C ASP A 124 18.95 4.77 -6.20
N GLU A 125 18.96 4.11 -5.05
CA GLU A 125 18.67 2.68 -4.93
C GLU A 125 17.20 2.40 -5.27
N ILE A 126 16.27 3.22 -4.76
CA ILE A 126 14.84 3.10 -5.09
C ILE A 126 14.59 3.31 -6.59
N ARG A 127 15.27 4.28 -7.21
CA ARG A 127 15.19 4.51 -8.67
C ARG A 127 15.73 3.32 -9.46
N SER A 128 16.83 2.71 -9.01
CA SER A 128 17.37 1.47 -9.59
C SER A 128 16.37 0.31 -9.47
N GLU A 129 15.70 0.17 -8.33
CA GLU A 129 14.66 -0.85 -8.15
C GLU A 129 13.44 -0.62 -9.07
N LEU A 130 13.02 0.64 -9.27
CA LEU A 130 11.96 0.99 -10.22
C LEU A 130 12.35 0.63 -11.65
N ASP A 131 13.59 0.89 -12.05
CA ASP A 131 14.12 0.52 -13.37
C ASP A 131 14.12 -1.00 -13.57
N ARG A 132 14.60 -1.76 -12.57
CA ARG A 132 14.56 -3.23 -12.57
C ARG A 132 13.13 -3.77 -12.64
N ALA A 133 12.17 -3.06 -12.04
CA ALA A 133 10.75 -3.38 -12.11
C ALA A 133 10.10 -3.02 -13.47
N ARG A 134 10.82 -2.30 -14.36
CA ARG A 134 10.30 -1.72 -15.61
C ARG A 134 9.21 -0.67 -15.39
N LEU A 135 9.35 0.11 -14.32
CA LEU A 135 8.45 1.19 -13.94
C LEU A 135 9.11 2.55 -14.20
N SER A 136 8.32 3.62 -14.11
CA SER A 136 8.84 4.98 -14.26
C SER A 136 9.84 5.32 -13.14
N LEU A 137 11.00 5.88 -13.52
CA LEU A 137 12.05 6.29 -12.58
C LEU A 137 11.59 7.41 -11.63
N THR A 138 10.59 8.19 -12.03
CA THR A 138 10.03 9.27 -11.19
C THR A 138 9.05 8.75 -10.13
N GLY A 139 8.64 7.48 -10.22
CA GLY A 139 7.54 6.95 -9.39
C GLY A 139 6.17 7.52 -9.77
N GLN A 140 6.06 8.17 -10.93
CA GLN A 140 4.84 8.77 -11.45
C GLN A 140 4.41 8.07 -12.74
N THR A 141 3.11 8.04 -12.99
CA THR A 141 2.53 7.49 -14.21
C THR A 141 1.30 8.28 -14.63
N VAL A 142 0.90 8.14 -15.89
CA VAL A 142 -0.36 8.67 -16.40
C VAL A 142 -1.50 7.83 -15.83
N LEU A 143 -2.44 8.51 -15.19
CA LEU A 143 -3.71 7.93 -14.77
C LEU A 143 -4.83 8.43 -15.67
N PHE A 144 -5.91 7.67 -15.74
CA PHE A 144 -7.14 8.02 -16.46
C PHE A 144 -8.29 8.11 -15.46
N ASP A 145 -9.21 9.05 -15.68
CA ASP A 145 -10.43 9.17 -14.89
C ASP A 145 -11.39 8.01 -15.23
N GLY A 146 -11.80 7.22 -14.24
CA GLY A 146 -12.73 6.09 -14.44
C GLY A 146 -14.09 6.50 -15.01
N ARG A 147 -14.51 7.76 -14.81
CA ARG A 147 -15.83 8.25 -15.23
C ARG A 147 -15.86 8.75 -16.66
N THR A 148 -14.81 9.45 -17.07
CA THR A 148 -14.74 10.08 -18.40
C THR A 148 -13.86 9.29 -19.37
N GLY A 149 -12.90 8.51 -18.85
CA GLY A 149 -11.85 7.84 -19.62
C GLY A 149 -10.73 8.77 -20.08
N GLU A 150 -10.76 10.05 -19.72
CA GLU A 150 -9.74 11.02 -20.12
C GLU A 150 -8.49 10.90 -19.23
N PRO A 151 -7.28 11.09 -19.79
CA PRO A 151 -6.06 11.14 -18.98
C PRO A 151 -6.02 12.40 -18.12
N PHE A 152 -5.41 12.32 -16.93
CA PHE A 152 -5.10 13.51 -16.15
C PHE A 152 -4.03 14.38 -16.83
N ASP A 153 -4.08 15.70 -16.62
CA ASP A 153 -3.16 16.68 -17.21
C ASP A 153 -1.69 16.48 -16.81
N HIS A 154 -1.46 15.88 -15.63
CA HIS A 154 -0.14 15.66 -15.06
C HIS A 154 0.00 14.22 -14.59
N GLU A 155 1.23 13.69 -14.67
CA GLU A 155 1.55 12.40 -14.09
C GLU A 155 1.36 12.42 -12.57
N VAL A 156 0.83 11.32 -12.04
CA VAL A 156 0.48 11.18 -10.63
C VAL A 156 1.37 10.12 -10.01
N THR A 157 1.82 10.36 -8.78
CA THR A 157 2.54 9.36 -8.00
C THR A 157 1.62 8.20 -7.65
N VAL A 158 1.98 7.00 -8.10
CA VAL A 158 1.28 5.76 -7.81
C VAL A 158 2.24 4.78 -7.16
N GLY A 159 1.74 3.95 -6.26
CA GLY A 159 2.54 2.90 -5.68
C GLY A 159 1.86 2.20 -4.52
N ILE A 160 2.64 1.44 -3.77
CA ILE A 160 2.13 0.63 -2.67
C ILE A 160 2.50 1.26 -1.34
N LEU A 161 1.49 1.64 -0.57
CA LEU A 161 1.67 2.17 0.78
C LEU A 161 1.06 1.21 1.80
N TYR A 162 1.79 0.91 2.88
CA TYR A 162 1.26 0.07 3.94
C TYR A 162 0.29 0.85 4.85
N MET A 163 -0.98 0.45 4.82
CA MET A 163 -2.07 1.10 5.55
C MET A 163 -2.53 0.28 6.77
N LEU A 164 -2.92 0.97 7.83
CA LEU A 164 -3.43 0.36 9.08
C LEU A 164 -4.83 0.87 9.39
N LYS A 165 -5.73 -0.04 9.77
CA LYS A 165 -7.03 0.30 10.35
C LYS A 165 -6.87 0.48 11.86
N LEU A 166 -7.13 1.69 12.37
CA LEU A 166 -7.10 1.97 13.80
C LEU A 166 -8.40 1.50 14.47
N HIS A 167 -8.32 1.20 15.77
CA HIS A 167 -9.48 0.79 16.59
C HIS A 167 -10.53 1.92 16.79
N HIS A 168 -10.29 3.11 16.26
CA HIS A 168 -11.23 4.23 16.33
C HIS A 168 -12.36 4.08 15.31
N LEU A 169 -13.29 3.16 15.58
CA LEU A 169 -14.45 2.93 14.71
C LEU A 169 -15.50 4.02 14.90
N ALA A 170 -16.18 4.36 13.80
CA ALA A 170 -17.27 5.33 13.83
C ALA A 170 -18.43 4.84 14.71
N ASP A 171 -18.76 3.55 14.62
CA ASP A 171 -19.87 2.92 15.36
C ASP A 171 -19.70 3.03 16.88
N ASP A 172 -18.48 2.84 17.38
CA ASP A 172 -18.16 3.03 18.80
C ASP A 172 -18.36 4.48 19.25
N LYS A 173 -18.16 5.45 18.34
CA LYS A 173 -18.19 6.88 18.62
C LYS A 173 -19.53 7.55 18.36
N ILE A 174 -20.41 6.93 17.57
CA ILE A 174 -21.76 7.45 17.35
C ILE A 174 -22.53 7.38 18.67
N HIS A 175 -23.03 8.53 19.11
CA HIS A 175 -23.87 8.68 20.28
C HIS A 175 -24.86 9.82 20.05
N ALA A 176 -26.14 9.54 20.28
CA ALA A 176 -27.21 10.53 20.20
C ALA A 176 -28.15 10.33 21.39
N ARG A 177 -28.66 11.43 21.93
CA ARG A 177 -29.62 11.42 23.04
C ARG A 177 -30.75 12.38 22.72
N SER A 178 -31.99 11.88 22.83
CA SER A 178 -33.20 12.73 22.86
C SER A 178 -33.59 13.06 24.31
N ILE A 179 -33.98 12.06 25.09
CA ILE A 179 -34.30 12.16 26.53
C ILE A 179 -33.56 11.03 27.27
N GLY A 180 -33.23 11.21 28.54
CA GLY A 180 -32.51 10.20 29.32
C GLY A 180 -32.43 10.55 30.80
N PRO A 181 -31.70 9.76 31.59
CA PRO A 181 -31.57 9.97 33.03
C PRO A 181 -30.85 11.30 33.36
N TYR A 182 -31.18 11.82 34.54
CA TYR A 182 -30.64 13.05 35.11
C TYR A 182 -29.96 12.75 36.44
N SER A 183 -28.93 13.52 36.76
CA SER A 183 -28.29 13.54 38.06
C SER A 183 -29.27 14.05 39.11
N LEU A 184 -29.42 13.34 40.22
CA LEU A 184 -30.30 13.74 41.32
C LEU A 184 -29.90 15.08 41.95
N VAL A 185 -28.60 15.37 42.00
CA VAL A 185 -28.05 16.56 42.66
C VAL A 185 -28.16 17.78 41.76
N THR A 186 -27.64 17.67 40.53
CA THR A 186 -27.53 18.82 39.62
C THR A 186 -28.73 18.97 38.71
N GLN A 187 -29.61 17.96 38.64
CA GLN A 187 -30.71 17.88 37.68
C GLN A 187 -30.23 18.08 36.23
N GLN A 188 -28.97 17.72 35.96
CA GLN A 188 -28.37 17.75 34.64
C GLN A 188 -28.40 16.36 34.00
N PRO A 189 -28.45 16.26 32.66
CA PRO A 189 -28.21 15.01 31.94
C PRO A 189 -26.99 14.25 32.48
N LEU A 190 -27.09 12.93 32.67
CA LEU A 190 -25.91 12.10 32.99
C LEU A 190 -24.82 12.23 31.91
N GLY A 191 -23.59 11.81 32.21
CA GLY A 191 -22.46 11.85 31.29
C GLY A 191 -22.14 10.48 30.67
N GLY A 192 -21.67 10.48 29.43
CA GLY A 192 -21.13 9.29 28.75
C GLY A 192 -22.16 8.40 28.06
N LYS A 193 -21.73 7.72 26.99
CA LYS A 193 -22.56 6.83 26.15
C LYS A 193 -23.23 5.71 26.95
N ALA A 194 -22.50 5.10 27.89
CA ALA A 194 -23.00 3.98 28.70
C ALA A 194 -24.20 4.34 29.59
N GLN A 195 -24.37 5.62 29.94
CA GLN A 195 -25.48 6.10 30.78
C GLN A 195 -26.56 6.84 29.98
N PHE A 196 -26.56 6.71 28.65
CA PHE A 196 -27.37 7.57 27.76
C PHE A 196 -27.18 9.06 28.09
N GLY A 197 -25.94 9.45 28.37
CA GLY A 197 -25.58 10.78 28.81
C GLY A 197 -25.73 11.85 27.73
N GLY A 198 -25.89 13.10 28.14
CA GLY A 198 -25.92 14.27 27.24
C GLY A 198 -24.52 14.74 26.87
N GLN A 199 -24.41 15.52 25.78
CA GLN A 199 -23.20 16.26 25.47
C GLN A 199 -23.04 17.41 26.48
N ARG A 200 -21.82 17.61 26.98
CA ARG A 200 -21.50 18.77 27.80
C ARG A 200 -21.40 20.00 26.89
N LEU A 201 -22.24 21.01 27.16
CA LEU A 201 -22.25 22.33 26.52
C LEU A 201 -21.40 23.31 27.32
#